data_AF-B9XA75-F1
#
_entry.id   AF-B9XA75-F1
#
_cell.length_a   1.000
_cell.length_b   1.000
_cell.length_c   1.000
_cell.angle_alpha   90.00
_cell.angle_beta   90.00
_cell.angle_gamma   90.00
#
_symmetry.space_group_name_H-M   'P 1'
#
loop_
_entity.id
_entity.type
_entity.pdbx_description
1 polymer ?
#
loop_
_entity_poly.entity_id
_entity_poly.type
_entity_poly.pdbx_seq_one_letter_code
_entity_poly.pdbx_strand_id
1 'polypeptide(L)'
;MQLKNLSSAIGKSFSDEELLSELKRVLSEYPDAFPVPGLCSPGWSLKFSMAPGILSLQCHRIGNNILKGYIQVRFTEFLQRDCQDVMIEDERSGTLKFVLNCTNGEIEFSAEPYSVREYDPEEF
;
A
#
# COMPACT_ATOMS: atom_id res chain seq x y z
N MET A 1 10.79 -1.39 2.73
CA MET A 1 10.54 -2.09 4.02
C MET A 1 10.32 -3.56 3.70
N GLN A 2 11.00 -4.49 4.38
CA GLN A 2 10.91 -5.93 4.13
C GLN A 2 10.10 -6.60 5.24
N LEU A 3 9.02 -7.28 4.87
CA LEU A 3 8.23 -8.10 5.80
C LEU A 3 8.77 -9.54 5.76
N LYS A 4 9.30 -10.01 6.89
CA LYS A 4 9.98 -11.31 7.00
C LYS A 4 9.11 -12.49 7.40
N ASN A 5 7.80 -12.32 7.61
CA ASN A 5 6.95 -13.40 8.11
C ASN A 5 5.50 -13.30 7.58
N LEU A 6 5.29 -13.39 6.27
CA LEU A 6 4.04 -14.00 5.78
C LEU A 6 4.17 -15.51 6.03
N SER A 7 4.02 -15.88 7.30
CA SER A 7 4.37 -17.18 7.86
C SER A 7 3.69 -18.33 7.12
N SER A 8 4.46 -19.22 6.51
CA SER A 8 4.16 -20.64 6.16
C SER A 8 2.88 -21.00 5.38
N ALA A 9 1.89 -20.11 5.26
CA ALA A 9 0.56 -20.34 4.72
C ALA A 9 0.51 -20.08 3.21
N ILE A 10 1.37 -19.20 2.71
CA ILE A 10 1.58 -18.96 1.28
C ILE A 10 2.53 -20.05 0.70
N GLY A 11 2.32 -21.29 1.11
CA GLY A 11 3.10 -22.46 0.71
C GLY A 11 2.47 -23.19 -0.46
N LYS A 12 3.12 -23.12 -1.64
CA LYS A 12 2.91 -23.92 -2.87
C LYS A 12 1.66 -23.66 -3.71
N SER A 13 0.50 -23.36 -3.13
CA SER A 13 -0.71 -22.93 -3.87
C SER A 13 -1.59 -22.11 -2.95
N PHE A 14 -1.73 -20.82 -3.25
CA PHE A 14 -2.65 -19.93 -2.56
C PHE A 14 -3.61 -19.36 -3.62
N SER A 15 -4.87 -19.21 -3.26
CA SER A 15 -5.82 -18.43 -4.05
C SER A 15 -5.60 -16.93 -3.82
N ASP A 16 -6.06 -16.12 -4.78
CA ASP A 16 -6.04 -14.66 -4.63
C ASP A 16 -6.84 -14.22 -3.37
N GLU A 17 -7.86 -14.99 -2.97
CA GLU A 17 -8.68 -14.73 -1.78
C GLU A 17 -7.93 -15.00 -0.47
N GLU A 18 -7.12 -16.07 -0.41
CA GLU A 18 -6.28 -16.38 0.75
C GLU A 18 -5.19 -15.32 0.91
N LEU A 19 -4.55 -14.93 -0.20
CA LEU A 19 -3.55 -13.87 -0.19
C LEU A 19 -4.15 -12.53 0.24
N LEU A 20 -5.33 -12.18 -0.27
CA LEU A 20 -6.04 -10.96 0.11
C LEU A 20 -6.39 -10.94 1.60
N SER A 21 -6.89 -12.07 2.12
CA SER A 21 -7.27 -12.21 3.54
C SER A 21 -6.06 -12.05 4.45
N GLU A 22 -4.93 -12.65 4.09
CA GLU A 22 -3.70 -12.54 4.85
C GLU A 22 -3.11 -11.13 4.79
N LEU A 23 -3.12 -10.49 3.61
CA LEU A 23 -2.68 -9.09 3.48
C LEU A 23 -3.56 -8.14 4.30
N LYS A 24 -4.88 -8.35 4.36
CA LYS A 24 -5.78 -7.58 5.21
C LYS A 24 -5.47 -7.77 6.69
N ARG A 25 -5.17 -9.00 7.11
CA ARG A 25 -4.75 -9.32 8.48
C ARG A 25 -3.46 -8.59 8.83
N VAL A 26 -2.44 -8.68 7.98
CA VAL A 26 -1.15 -8.01 8.19
C VAL A 26 -1.32 -6.49 8.21
N LEU A 27 -2.16 -5.91 7.35
CA LEU A 27 -2.41 -4.47 7.36
C LEU A 27 -3.08 -4.00 8.66
N SER A 28 -3.96 -4.83 9.23
CA SER A 28 -4.63 -4.53 10.49
C SER A 28 -3.73 -4.70 11.71
N GLU A 29 -2.84 -5.70 11.70
CA GLU A 29 -1.94 -5.98 12.83
C GLU A 29 -0.66 -5.12 12.78
N TYR A 30 -0.18 -4.84 11.56
CA TYR A 30 1.07 -4.12 11.30
C TYR A 30 0.85 -3.06 10.20
N PRO A 31 0.12 -1.98 10.49
CA PRO A 31 -0.17 -0.94 9.50
C PRO A 31 1.10 -0.30 8.92
N ASP A 32 2.17 -0.20 9.72
CA ASP A 32 3.45 0.35 9.31
C ASP A 32 4.17 -0.52 8.27
N ALA A 33 3.80 -1.80 8.14
CA ALA A 33 4.42 -2.71 7.21
C ALA A 33 4.11 -2.40 5.74
N PHE A 34 3.02 -1.67 5.52
CA PHE A 34 2.65 -1.16 4.21
C PHE A 34 3.16 0.28 4.07
N PRO A 35 3.83 0.64 2.97
CA PRO A 35 4.30 2.01 2.74
C PRO A 35 3.16 2.96 2.34
N VAL A 36 2.03 2.91 3.05
CA VAL A 36 0.85 3.78 2.86
C VAL A 36 1.19 5.27 3.03
N PRO A 37 2.07 5.70 3.98
CA PRO A 37 2.48 7.10 4.05
C PRO A 37 3.12 7.62 2.76
N GLY A 38 3.73 6.74 1.95
CA GLY A 38 4.30 7.09 0.65
C GLY A 38 3.25 7.33 -0.45
N LEU A 39 1.97 7.06 -0.17
CA LEU A 39 0.85 7.33 -1.07
C LEU A 39 0.14 8.66 -0.79
N CYS A 40 0.43 9.30 0.34
CA CYS A 40 -0.19 10.56 0.71
C CYS A 40 0.18 11.67 -0.28
N SER A 41 -0.75 12.60 -0.46
CA SER A 41 -0.54 13.82 -1.24
C SER A 41 0.66 14.61 -0.69
N PRO A 42 1.44 15.32 -1.53
CA PRO A 42 2.56 16.13 -1.05
C PRO A 42 2.15 17.12 0.04
N GLY A 43 2.81 17.05 1.20
CA GLY A 43 2.50 17.88 2.36
C GLY A 43 1.37 17.34 3.26
N TRP A 44 0.73 16.24 2.90
CA TRP A 44 -0.28 15.56 3.72
C TRP A 44 0.33 14.39 4.48
N SER A 45 -0.31 14.03 5.60
CA SER A 45 0.10 12.92 6.46
C SER A 45 -0.99 11.87 6.56
N LEU A 46 -0.60 10.61 6.78
CA LEU A 46 -1.54 9.52 7.01
C LEU A 46 -2.24 9.69 8.36
N LYS A 47 -3.58 9.64 8.38
CA LYS A 47 -4.37 9.69 9.61
C LYS A 47 -4.47 8.29 10.24
N PHE A 48 -3.59 7.99 11.20
CA PHE A 48 -3.54 6.68 11.86
C PHE A 48 -4.77 6.29 12.67
N SER A 49 -5.62 7.25 13.06
CA SER A 49 -6.86 6.93 13.77
C SER A 49 -7.90 6.22 12.90
N MET A 50 -7.72 6.20 11.57
CA MET A 50 -8.46 5.37 10.64
C MET A 50 -7.52 4.39 9.97
N ALA A 51 -7.69 3.11 10.29
CA ALA A 51 -6.83 2.07 9.73
C ALA A 51 -6.99 2.01 8.19
N PRO A 52 -5.88 1.96 7.44
CA PRO A 52 -5.93 1.73 6.00
C PRO A 52 -6.60 0.38 5.69
N GLY A 53 -7.25 0.29 4.54
CA GLY A 53 -7.96 -0.91 4.10
C GLY A 53 -7.61 -1.33 2.69
N ILE A 54 -7.57 -2.63 2.42
CA ILE A 54 -7.37 -3.15 1.06
C ILE A 54 -8.71 -3.22 0.33
N LEU A 55 -8.80 -2.52 -0.80
CA LEU A 55 -9.94 -2.51 -1.71
C LEU A 55 -9.88 -3.67 -2.70
N SER A 56 -8.73 -3.85 -3.35
CA SER A 56 -8.54 -4.86 -4.39
C SER A 56 -7.11 -5.37 -4.41
N LEU A 57 -6.95 -6.58 -4.93
CA LEU A 57 -5.68 -7.24 -5.16
C LEU A 57 -5.67 -7.77 -6.58
N GLN A 58 -4.60 -7.48 -7.30
CA GLN A 58 -4.31 -8.08 -8.61
C GLN A 58 -2.91 -8.65 -8.54
N CYS A 59 -2.74 -9.93 -8.87
CA CYS A 59 -1.41 -10.52 -8.90
C CYS A 59 -1.23 -11.39 -10.13
N HIS A 60 0.03 -11.50 -10.53
CA HIS A 60 0.46 -12.36 -11.61
C HIS A 60 1.73 -13.10 -11.20
N ARG A 61 1.80 -14.37 -11.57
CA ARG A 61 2.97 -15.20 -11.29
C ARG A 61 4.04 -14.95 -12.36
N ILE A 62 5.27 -14.72 -11.93
CA ILE A 62 6.45 -14.65 -12.80
C ILE A 62 7.35 -15.83 -12.48
N GLY A 63 7.36 -16.80 -13.41
CA GLY A 63 8.09 -18.05 -13.21
C GLY A 63 7.51 -18.87 -12.04
N ASN A 64 8.35 -19.71 -11.43
CA ASN A 64 7.88 -20.69 -10.44
C ASN A 64 7.73 -20.10 -9.02
N ASN A 65 8.53 -19.08 -8.69
CA ASN A 65 8.77 -18.67 -7.31
C ASN A 65 8.49 -17.19 -7.02
N ILE A 66 8.13 -16.37 -8.01
CA ILE A 66 7.88 -14.95 -7.81
C ILE A 66 6.42 -14.63 -8.15
N LEU A 67 5.73 -13.96 -7.24
CA LEU A 67 4.43 -13.35 -7.48
C LEU A 67 4.61 -11.83 -7.47
N LYS A 68 4.16 -11.15 -8.51
CA LYS A 68 4.08 -9.70 -8.54
C LYS A 68 2.63 -9.27 -8.53
N GLY A 69 2.33 -8.16 -7.89
CA GLY A 69 0.97 -7.67 -7.89
C GLY A 69 0.83 -6.22 -7.49
N TYR A 70 -0.41 -5.78 -7.55
CA TYR A 70 -0.89 -4.45 -7.24
C TYR A 70 -1.97 -4.60 -6.17
N ILE A 71 -1.88 -3.79 -5.13
CA ILE A 71 -2.85 -3.71 -4.05
C ILE A 71 -3.39 -2.29 -4.07
N GLN A 72 -4.70 -2.16 -4.23
CA GLN A 72 -5.36 -0.88 -4.06
C GLN A 72 -5.73 -0.71 -2.58
N VAL A 73 -5.17 0.32 -1.96
CA VAL A 73 -5.36 0.62 -0.54
C VAL A 73 -6.18 1.91 -0.43
N ARG A 74 -7.22 1.89 0.40
CA ARG A 74 -7.90 3.11 0.87
C ARG A 74 -7.28 3.58 2.17
N PHE A 75 -7.13 4.87 2.33
CA PHE A 75 -6.59 5.49 3.52
C PHE A 75 -7.11 6.91 3.68
N THR A 76 -7.08 7.43 4.90
CA THR A 76 -7.43 8.82 5.18
C THR A 76 -6.14 9.61 5.35
N GLU A 77 -6.00 10.70 4.61
CA GLU A 77 -4.92 11.65 4.80
C GLU A 77 -5.44 12.91 5.49
N PHE A 78 -4.55 13.60 6.20
CA PHE A 78 -4.87 14.88 6.83
C PHE A 78 -3.78 15.92 6.58
N LEU A 79 -4.20 17.17 6.51
CA LEU A 79 -3.35 18.34 6.46
C LEU A 79 -3.67 19.23 7.65
N GLN A 80 -2.65 19.49 8.46
CA GLN A 80 -2.71 20.50 9.51
C GLN A 80 -2.06 21.78 8.95
N ARG A 81 -2.81 22.89 8.92
CA ARG A 81 -2.25 24.20 8.58
C ARG A 81 -1.82 24.90 9.87
N ASP A 82 -0.56 25.33 9.93
CA ASP A 82 0.15 25.81 11.15
C ASP A 82 -0.44 27.03 11.89
N CYS A 83 -1.67 27.45 11.64
CA CYS A 83 -2.26 28.63 12.27
C CYS A 83 -3.74 28.50 12.67
N GLN A 84 -4.40 27.35 12.44
CA GLN A 84 -5.79 27.14 12.84
C GLN A 84 -5.98 25.68 13.28
N ASP A 85 -6.85 25.43 14.26
CA ASP A 85 -7.32 24.09 14.66
C ASP A 85 -8.11 23.35 13.54
N VAL A 86 -8.00 23.82 12.30
CA VAL A 86 -8.65 23.26 11.13
C VAL A 86 -7.76 22.13 10.60
N MET A 87 -8.11 20.91 11.00
CA MET A 87 -7.64 19.70 10.33
C MET A 87 -8.51 19.46 9.10
N ILE A 88 -7.89 19.45 7.92
CA ILE A 88 -8.57 19.01 6.70
C ILE A 88 -8.26 17.52 6.55
N GLU A 89 -9.30 16.73 6.36
CA GLU A 89 -9.21 15.28 6.17
C GLU A 89 -9.79 14.92 4.83
N ASP A 90 -9.18 13.95 4.17
CA ASP A 90 -9.66 13.46 2.88
C ASP A 90 -9.48 11.94 2.79
N GLU A 91 -10.45 11.27 2.18
CA GLU A 91 -10.36 9.84 1.91
C GLU A 91 -9.74 9.64 0.53
N ARG A 92 -8.65 8.89 0.50
CA ARG A 92 -7.90 8.61 -0.72
C ARG A 92 -7.77 7.12 -0.95
N SER A 93 -7.45 6.80 -2.19
CA SER A 93 -6.96 5.47 -2.54
C SER A 93 -5.67 5.60 -3.32
N GLY A 94 -4.78 4.63 -3.15
CA GLY A 94 -3.52 4.55 -3.86
C GLY A 94 -3.14 3.11 -4.14
N THR A 95 -2.22 2.92 -5.06
CA THR A 95 -1.80 1.59 -5.51
C THR A 95 -0.40 1.29 -4.98
N LEU A 96 -0.29 0.18 -4.26
CA LEU A 96 0.99 -0.39 -3.85
C LEU A 96 1.34 -1.54 -4.79
N LYS A 97 2.56 -1.53 -5.33
CA LYS A 97 3.12 -2.71 -6.00
C LYS A 97 3.79 -3.58 -4.97
N PHE A 98 3.69 -4.89 -5.13
CA PHE A 98 4.42 -5.83 -4.30
C PHE A 98 5.08 -6.92 -5.12
N VAL A 99 6.18 -7.45 -4.57
CA VAL A 99 6.88 -8.63 -5.06
C VAL A 99 7.00 -9.61 -3.92
N LEU A 100 6.43 -10.79 -4.08
CA LEU A 100 6.44 -11.87 -3.10
C LEU A 100 7.28 -13.02 -3.63
N ASN A 101 8.28 -13.41 -2.86
CA ASN A 101 9.06 -14.61 -3.11
C ASN A 101 8.38 -15.80 -2.44
N CYS A 102 7.73 -16.65 -3.23
CA CYS A 102 7.00 -17.82 -2.78
C CYS A 102 7.90 -18.90 -2.16
N THR A 103 9.23 -18.83 -2.31
CA THR A 103 10.16 -19.80 -1.73
C THR A 103 10.43 -19.53 -0.25
N ASN A 104 10.59 -18.26 0.13
CA ASN A 104 10.92 -17.86 1.49
C ASN A 104 9.82 -17.03 2.19
N GLY A 105 8.76 -16.67 1.47
CA GLY A 105 7.65 -15.87 2.00
C GLY A 105 7.97 -14.39 2.17
N GLU A 106 9.11 -13.91 1.65
CA GLU A 106 9.47 -12.49 1.74
C GLU A 106 8.64 -11.66 0.76
N ILE A 107 8.07 -10.57 1.26
CA ILE A 107 7.32 -9.60 0.46
C ILE A 107 7.98 -8.22 0.53
N GLU A 108 8.11 -7.61 -0.64
CA GLU A 108 8.62 -6.27 -0.81
C GLU A 108 7.54 -5.38 -1.40
N PHE A 109 7.27 -4.26 -0.76
CA PHE A 109 6.31 -3.26 -1.24
C PHE A 109 7.03 -2.05 -1.83
N SER A 110 6.43 -1.49 -2.88
CA SER A 110 6.79 -0.20 -3.44
C SER A 110 5.52 0.62 -3.66
N ALA A 111 5.50 1.82 -3.09
CA ALA A 111 4.50 2.82 -3.40
C ALA A 111 5.00 3.57 -4.65
N GLU A 112 4.17 3.69 -5.68
CA GLU A 112 4.41 4.75 -6.66
C GLU A 112 3.89 6.04 -6.05
N PRO A 113 4.75 7.03 -5.77
CA PRO A 113 4.28 8.31 -5.31
C PRO A 113 3.33 8.90 -6.36
N TYR A 114 2.36 9.68 -5.90
CA TYR A 114 1.48 10.43 -6.78
C TYR A 114 2.34 11.12 -7.84
N SER A 115 2.13 10.78 -9.12
CA SER A 115 2.79 11.48 -10.21
C SER A 115 2.25 12.90 -10.18
N VAL A 116 2.97 13.79 -9.52
CA VAL A 116 2.79 15.22 -9.71
C VAL A 116 3.00 15.39 -11.20
N ARG A 117 1.95 15.78 -11.94
CA ARG A 117 2.17 16.31 -13.29
C ARG A 117 3.26 17.36 -13.10
N GLU A 118 4.46 17.11 -13.62
CA GLU A 118 5.42 18.18 -13.81
C GLU A 118 4.64 19.24 -14.57
N TYR A 119 4.48 20.39 -13.93
CA TYR A 119 3.79 21.51 -14.51
C TYR A 119 4.61 21.88 -15.74
N ASP A 120 4.15 21.49 -16.92
CA ASP A 120 4.78 21.86 -18.19
C ASP A 120 4.49 23.36 -18.36
N PRO A 121 5.48 24.26 -18.24
CA PRO A 121 5.24 25.70 -18.23
C PRO A 121 4.96 26.28 -19.64
N GLU A 122 4.57 25.47 -20.61
CA GLU A 122 4.34 25.88 -22.00
C GLU A 122 2.85 26.01 -22.39
N GLU A 123 2.05 26.78 -21.65
CA GLU A 123 0.84 27.40 -22.23
C GLU A 123 0.73 28.85 -21.74
N PHE A 124 1.34 29.75 -22.51
CA PHE A 124 1.18 31.21 -22.45
C PHE A 124 0.09 31.68 -23.42
#